data_AF-A0A8S3XUK3-F1
#
_entry.id   AF-A0A8S3XUK3-F1
#
_cell.length_a   1.000
_cell.length_b   1.000
_cell.length_c   1.000
_cell.angle_alpha   90.00
_cell.angle_beta   90.00
_cell.angle_gamma   90.00
#
_symmetry.space_group_name_H-M   'P 1'
#
loop_
_entity.id
_entity.type
_entity.pdbx_description
1 polymer ?
#
loop_
_entity_poly.entity_id
_entity_poly.type
_entity_poly.pdbx_seq_one_letter_code
_entity_poly.pdbx_strand_id
1 'polypeptide(L)'
;MRSNIFDVAELERLRREAVPSSDENATAEDAAPQIAEHPANVNAAVNTPVVVDSNDDGTVAQELELEHMRSTLEEAIVETRSTPLENRPRLPRISLSKRNRAVVRALNPMLVTYLEASRDPCETDSILFGAALAVCRIIGAKLSTAGRATGQSSAIPAWRIRIEERIAKARALIGRLICFRSGNNRPRIVRTVRMAFAGTNVSLSQPDIMQKLTERIDDLKQRIAAWGKRIWRYTERSTRFNQNRLFQSDQKRLYKSLERPMVSGTDPAPNQADTVAFWRGLWSEPINHSEGPWTEVVASQCASITPMDPVIITTDDVAEAVRRAPNWKSPGLDGLHHYWLKGFVVCHTVLARQFQEALNQKSLPSLFTTGITHLVPKDKEDKSRRKKWDDGK
;
A
#
# COMPACT_ATOMS: atom_id res chain seq x y z
N MET A 1 -36.26 8.00 10.30
CA MET A 1 -36.35 8.71 11.59
C MET A 1 -34.94 8.96 12.06
N ARG A 2 -34.48 10.21 12.04
CA ARG A 2 -33.13 10.61 12.46
C ARG A 2 -33.16 10.79 13.98
N SER A 3 -32.46 9.95 14.73
CA SER A 3 -32.20 10.21 16.15
C SER A 3 -31.13 11.30 16.23
N ASN A 4 -31.51 12.49 16.71
CA ASN A 4 -30.56 13.53 17.07
C ASN A 4 -29.71 13.01 18.24
N ILE A 5 -28.45 12.67 17.95
CA ILE A 5 -27.49 12.15 18.94
C ILE A 5 -26.99 13.26 19.88
N PHE A 6 -27.20 14.53 19.53
CA PHE A 6 -26.80 15.67 20.34
C PHE A 6 -28.01 16.55 20.65
N ASP A 7 -28.15 16.89 21.93
CA ASP A 7 -29.08 17.90 22.39
C ASP A 7 -28.63 19.28 21.86
N VAL A 8 -29.58 20.17 21.60
CA VAL A 8 -29.34 21.52 21.06
C VAL A 8 -28.38 22.29 21.98
N ALA A 9 -28.48 22.06 23.29
CA ALA A 9 -27.58 22.63 24.29
C ALA A 9 -26.12 22.15 24.17
N GLU A 10 -25.89 20.87 23.84
CA GLU A 10 -24.54 20.34 23.62
C GLU A 10 -23.90 20.91 22.36
N LEU A 11 -24.71 21.08 21.30
CA LEU A 11 -24.28 21.73 20.05
C LEU A 11 -23.87 23.19 20.26
N GLU A 12 -24.61 23.95 21.08
CA GLU A 12 -24.24 25.32 21.41
C GLU A 12 -22.98 25.43 22.27
N ARG A 13 -22.78 24.48 23.18
CA ARG A 13 -21.57 24.44 24.00
C ARG A 13 -20.33 24.16 23.14
N LEU A 14 -20.42 23.21 22.20
CA LEU A 14 -19.35 22.92 21.25
C LEU A 14 -19.04 24.09 20.32
N ARG A 15 -20.07 24.86 19.91
CA ARG A 15 -19.89 26.09 19.14
C ARG A 15 -19.16 27.16 19.93
N ARG A 16 -19.45 27.32 21.22
CA ARG A 16 -18.74 28.24 22.12
C ARG A 16 -17.29 27.85 22.36
N GLU A 17 -16.99 26.56 22.48
CA GLU A 17 -15.61 26.06 22.65
C GLU A 17 -14.78 26.14 21.36
N ALA A 18 -15.41 26.16 20.18
CA ALA A 18 -14.74 26.19 18.88
C ALA A 18 -14.38 27.61 18.38
N VAL A 19 -14.92 28.67 18.98
CA VAL A 19 -14.60 30.05 18.62
C VAL A 19 -13.49 30.54 19.57
N PRO A 20 -12.27 30.79 19.07
CA PRO A 20 -11.24 31.43 19.88
C PRO A 20 -11.71 32.84 20.27
N SER A 21 -11.62 33.18 21.55
CA SER A 21 -11.92 34.51 22.09
C SER A 21 -11.02 35.55 21.42
N SER A 22 -11.58 36.28 20.46
CA SER A 22 -11.04 37.53 19.96
C SER A 22 -11.31 38.61 21.01
N ASP A 23 -10.32 38.88 21.85
CA ASP A 23 -9.95 40.21 22.35
C ASP A 23 -8.84 40.05 23.41
N GLU A 24 -7.60 40.28 23.00
CA GLU A 24 -6.67 41.22 23.64
C GLU A 24 -5.33 41.27 22.87
N ASN A 25 -4.90 42.51 22.60
CA ASN A 25 -3.62 42.98 22.03
C ASN A 25 -3.42 42.97 20.51
N ALA A 26 -3.96 44.03 19.90
CA ALA A 26 -3.34 44.73 18.79
C ALA A 26 -2.05 45.44 19.24
N THR A 27 -0.91 45.11 18.63
CA THR A 27 0.19 46.01 18.18
C THR A 27 1.39 45.17 17.78
N ALA A 28 1.64 45.02 16.47
CA ALA A 28 2.96 44.90 15.83
C ALA A 28 2.77 44.52 14.36
N GLU A 29 2.71 45.57 13.55
CA GLU A 29 3.25 45.72 12.20
C GLU A 29 3.39 44.51 11.27
N ASP A 30 2.62 44.67 10.19
CA ASP A 30 2.67 44.10 8.85
C ASP A 30 4.08 44.10 8.24
N ALA A 31 4.55 42.94 7.77
CA ALA A 31 5.65 42.82 6.82
C ALA A 31 5.61 41.47 6.09
N ALA A 32 4.89 41.43 4.96
CA ALA A 32 5.00 40.36 3.98
C ALA A 32 6.40 40.36 3.31
N PRO A 33 7.07 39.21 3.14
CA PRO A 33 8.29 39.16 2.33
C PRO A 33 7.93 39.12 0.85
N GLN A 34 8.33 40.19 0.17
CA GLN A 34 8.23 40.41 -1.27
C GLN A 34 9.15 39.46 -2.05
N ILE A 35 8.63 39.06 -3.21
CA ILE A 35 9.33 38.35 -4.29
C ILE A 35 10.33 39.33 -4.91
N ALA A 36 11.62 39.00 -4.85
CA ALA A 36 12.67 39.76 -5.54
C ALA A 36 12.99 39.09 -6.88
N GLU A 37 12.59 39.75 -7.96
CA GLU A 37 13.21 39.60 -9.28
C GLU A 37 14.46 40.48 -9.36
N HIS A 38 15.52 39.98 -9.99
CA HIS A 38 16.61 40.80 -10.56
C HIS A 38 17.26 40.05 -11.74
N PRO A 39 17.94 40.76 -12.66
CA PRO A 39 17.78 40.56 -14.09
C PRO A 39 19.01 39.96 -14.78
N ALA A 40 18.84 39.63 -16.06
CA ALA A 40 19.88 39.28 -17.01
C ALA A 40 20.93 40.39 -17.19
N ASN A 41 22.21 40.08 -17.46
CA ASN A 41 22.69 39.79 -18.83
C ASN A 41 24.25 39.72 -18.96
N VAL A 42 24.67 38.87 -19.92
CA VAL A 42 25.88 38.75 -20.78
C VAL A 42 27.35 38.67 -20.31
N ASN A 43 27.99 37.69 -20.98
CA ASN A 43 29.34 37.61 -21.60
C ASN A 43 30.57 37.28 -20.72
N ALA A 44 31.21 36.13 -20.98
CA ALA A 44 32.26 35.99 -22.00
C ALA A 44 33.01 34.66 -21.83
N ALA A 45 33.35 34.05 -22.96
CA ALA A 45 34.13 32.82 -23.06
C ALA A 45 35.58 33.00 -22.56
N VAL A 46 36.07 32.02 -21.78
CA VAL A 46 37.50 31.72 -21.67
C VAL A 46 37.65 30.19 -21.68
N ASN A 47 38.20 29.69 -22.78
CA ASN A 47 38.76 28.36 -22.91
C ASN A 47 40.07 28.28 -22.13
N THR A 48 40.23 27.27 -21.27
CA THR A 48 41.53 26.66 -21.00
C THR A 48 41.34 25.22 -20.48
N PRO A 49 42.28 24.31 -20.77
CA PRO A 49 42.03 22.89 -20.90
C PRO A 49 42.12 22.17 -19.56
N VAL A 50 41.22 21.22 -19.30
CA VAL A 50 41.33 20.28 -18.19
C VAL A 50 41.53 18.88 -18.77
N VAL A 51 42.81 18.50 -18.74
CA VAL A 51 43.37 17.16 -18.56
C VAL A 51 42.34 16.04 -18.51
N VAL A 52 42.41 15.16 -19.53
CA VAL A 52 41.83 13.83 -19.53
C VAL A 52 42.57 13.01 -18.48
N ASP A 53 41.98 12.92 -17.28
CA ASP A 53 42.40 11.95 -16.29
C ASP A 53 41.55 10.67 -16.46
N SER A 54 42.24 9.58 -16.70
CA SER A 54 41.67 8.29 -17.08
C SER A 54 41.15 7.59 -15.82
N ASN A 55 39.88 7.84 -15.47
CA ASN A 55 39.18 7.09 -14.43
C ASN A 55 38.72 5.72 -14.96
N ASP A 56 39.65 4.79 -15.06
CA ASP A 56 39.43 3.40 -15.50
C ASP A 56 38.64 2.57 -14.45
N ASP A 57 38.70 2.96 -13.17
CA ASP A 57 38.08 2.24 -12.04
C ASP A 57 36.54 2.39 -11.97
N GLY A 58 36.01 3.50 -12.51
CA GLY A 58 34.56 3.75 -12.56
C GLY A 58 33.82 2.95 -13.63
N THR A 59 34.50 2.67 -14.75
CA THR A 59 33.93 1.92 -15.88
C THR A 59 33.79 0.44 -15.55
N VAL A 60 34.80 -0.16 -14.93
CA VAL A 60 34.79 -1.58 -14.54
C VAL A 60 33.69 -1.88 -13.52
N ALA A 61 33.51 -1.00 -12.51
CA ALA A 61 32.44 -1.16 -11.52
C ALA A 61 31.03 -1.05 -12.13
N GLN A 62 30.85 -0.14 -13.09
CA GLN A 62 29.58 0.05 -13.80
C GLN A 62 29.27 -1.12 -14.75
N GLU A 63 30.29 -1.69 -15.38
CA GLU A 63 30.16 -2.87 -16.25
C GLU A 63 29.80 -4.12 -15.44
N LEU A 64 30.43 -4.31 -14.27
CA LEU A 64 30.08 -5.39 -13.33
C LEU A 64 28.64 -5.27 -12.81
N GLU A 65 28.18 -4.05 -12.52
CA GLU A 65 26.79 -3.82 -12.12
C GLU A 65 25.81 -4.14 -13.26
N LEU A 66 26.15 -3.76 -14.49
CA LEU A 66 25.34 -4.06 -15.69
C LEU A 66 25.26 -5.57 -15.96
N GLU A 67 26.38 -6.28 -15.84
CA GLU A 67 26.46 -7.73 -16.01
C GLU A 67 25.65 -8.46 -14.92
N HIS A 68 25.76 -8.02 -13.67
CA HIS A 68 24.93 -8.55 -12.57
C HIS A 68 23.44 -8.37 -12.84
N MET A 69 23.02 -7.20 -13.35
CA MET A 69 21.64 -6.93 -13.74
C MET A 69 21.18 -7.85 -14.87
N ARG A 70 22.05 -8.12 -15.84
CA ARG A 70 21.77 -9.02 -16.97
C ARG A 70 21.62 -10.47 -16.53
N SER A 71 22.54 -10.99 -15.70
CA SER A 71 22.45 -12.35 -15.14
C SER A 71 21.15 -12.52 -14.34
N THR A 72 20.83 -11.56 -13.48
CA THR A 72 19.60 -11.59 -12.67
C THR A 72 18.34 -11.58 -13.54
N LEU A 73 18.36 -10.84 -14.65
CA LEU A 73 17.26 -10.81 -15.60
C LEU A 73 17.08 -12.17 -16.30
N GLU A 74 18.16 -12.76 -16.79
CA GLU A 74 18.14 -14.04 -17.50
C GLU A 74 17.64 -15.17 -16.59
N GLU A 75 18.18 -15.27 -15.37
CA GLU A 75 17.73 -16.22 -14.35
C GLU A 75 16.23 -16.08 -14.06
N ALA A 76 15.74 -14.85 -13.89
CA ALA A 76 14.33 -14.58 -13.60
C ALA A 76 13.40 -14.93 -14.78
N ILE A 77 13.83 -14.70 -16.03
CA ILE A 77 13.06 -15.06 -17.23
C ILE A 77 12.97 -16.59 -17.35
N VAL A 78 14.09 -17.30 -17.17
CA VAL A 78 14.14 -18.77 -17.23
C VAL A 78 13.23 -19.38 -16.16
N GLU A 79 13.33 -18.90 -14.92
CA GLU A 79 12.48 -19.35 -13.82
C GLU A 79 10.99 -19.12 -14.11
N THR A 80 10.64 -17.94 -14.66
CA THR A 80 9.25 -17.61 -14.97
C THR A 80 8.68 -18.47 -16.09
N ARG A 81 9.49 -18.80 -17.10
CA ARG A 81 9.09 -19.70 -18.20
C ARG A 81 8.82 -21.13 -17.70
N SER A 82 9.56 -21.59 -16.70
CA SER A 82 9.36 -22.92 -16.10
C SER A 82 8.23 -22.96 -15.05
N THR A 83 7.73 -21.81 -14.61
CA THR A 83 6.75 -21.71 -13.52
C THR A 83 5.34 -21.49 -14.08
N PRO A 84 4.36 -22.38 -13.79
CA PRO A 84 2.95 -22.16 -14.15
C PRO A 84 2.40 -20.87 -13.55
N LEU A 85 1.45 -20.23 -14.24
CA LEU A 85 0.85 -18.94 -13.83
C LEU A 85 0.37 -18.93 -12.37
N GLU A 86 -0.26 -20.01 -11.92
CA GLU A 86 -0.82 -20.15 -10.57
C GLU A 86 0.23 -20.15 -9.46
N ASN A 87 1.46 -20.57 -9.79
CA ASN A 87 2.57 -20.71 -8.85
C ASN A 87 3.51 -19.51 -8.85
N ARG A 88 3.25 -18.49 -9.70
CA ARG A 88 4.09 -17.30 -9.77
C ARG A 88 4.03 -16.50 -8.44
N PRO A 89 5.17 -15.98 -7.95
CA PRO A 89 5.19 -15.18 -6.73
C PRO A 89 4.42 -13.87 -6.92
N ARG A 90 3.85 -13.32 -5.84
CA ARG A 90 3.21 -12.00 -5.93
C ARG A 90 4.26 -10.89 -5.95
N LEU A 91 4.24 -10.09 -7.02
CA LEU A 91 5.12 -8.92 -7.16
C LEU A 91 4.73 -7.84 -6.13
N PRO A 92 5.66 -7.39 -5.27
CA PRO A 92 5.37 -6.36 -4.28
C PRO A 92 5.20 -4.99 -4.93
N ARG A 93 4.44 -4.11 -4.26
CA ARG A 93 4.34 -2.71 -4.65
C ARG A 93 5.65 -2.00 -4.36
N ILE A 94 6.38 -1.61 -5.40
CA ILE A 94 7.62 -0.83 -5.26
C ILE A 94 7.35 0.67 -5.17
N SER A 95 8.22 1.39 -4.46
CA SER A 95 8.13 2.86 -4.36
C SER A 95 8.62 3.52 -5.65
N LEU A 96 8.07 4.69 -5.98
CA LEU A 96 8.43 5.47 -7.19
C LEU A 96 9.73 6.29 -7.01
N SER A 97 10.69 5.76 -6.26
CA SER A 97 11.95 6.44 -5.97
C SER A 97 12.78 6.66 -7.25
N LYS A 98 13.69 7.64 -7.24
CA LYS A 98 14.61 7.87 -8.38
C LYS A 98 15.47 6.63 -8.64
N ARG A 99 15.96 5.97 -7.58
CA ARG A 99 16.75 4.73 -7.64
C ARG A 99 15.99 3.60 -8.34
N ASN A 100 14.76 3.30 -7.90
CA ASN A 100 13.98 2.20 -8.47
C ASN A 100 13.66 2.44 -9.96
N ARG A 101 13.37 3.71 -10.32
CA ARG A 101 13.18 4.10 -11.73
C ARG A 101 14.45 3.96 -12.56
N ALA A 102 15.63 4.22 -11.99
CA ALA A 102 16.90 4.04 -12.68
C ALA A 102 17.13 2.56 -13.02
N VAL A 103 16.89 1.65 -12.08
CA VAL A 103 16.99 0.19 -12.31
C VAL A 103 16.06 -0.27 -13.44
N VAL A 104 14.79 0.16 -13.42
CA VAL A 104 13.82 -0.17 -14.49
C VAL A 104 14.30 0.35 -15.85
N ARG A 105 14.81 1.59 -15.90
CA ARG A 105 15.33 2.16 -17.16
C ARG A 105 16.58 1.44 -17.67
N ALA A 106 17.45 1.00 -16.78
CA ALA A 106 18.66 0.28 -17.15
C ALA A 106 18.36 -1.13 -17.71
N LEU A 107 17.33 -1.81 -17.21
CA LEU A 107 16.88 -3.11 -17.76
C LEU A 107 16.11 -2.98 -19.07
N ASN A 108 15.42 -1.86 -19.30
CA ASN A 108 14.59 -1.64 -20.49
C ASN A 108 15.30 -1.95 -21.84
N PRO A 109 16.54 -1.47 -22.12
CA PRO A 109 17.24 -1.84 -23.36
C PRO A 109 17.62 -3.33 -23.42
N MET A 110 17.89 -3.98 -22.29
CA MET A 110 18.24 -5.41 -22.26
C MET A 110 17.07 -6.30 -22.69
N LEU A 111 15.84 -5.86 -22.41
CA LEU A 111 14.61 -6.59 -22.77
C LEU A 111 14.38 -6.68 -24.28
N VAL A 112 14.94 -5.77 -25.07
CA VAL A 112 14.75 -5.74 -26.54
C VAL A 112 15.11 -7.09 -27.15
N THR A 113 16.29 -7.63 -26.79
CA THR A 113 16.79 -8.93 -27.29
C THR A 113 15.81 -10.09 -27.04
N TYR A 114 15.15 -10.09 -25.88
CA TYR A 114 14.21 -11.17 -25.52
C TYR A 114 12.82 -10.95 -26.15
N LEU A 115 12.38 -9.70 -26.24
CA LEU A 115 11.06 -9.35 -26.74
C LEU A 115 10.96 -9.44 -28.27
N GLU A 116 12.04 -9.15 -29.01
CA GLU A 116 12.06 -9.31 -30.47
C GLU A 116 11.94 -10.78 -30.90
N ALA A 117 12.46 -11.71 -30.09
CA ALA A 117 12.31 -13.14 -30.32
C ALA A 117 10.89 -13.67 -30.01
N SER A 118 10.12 -12.94 -29.19
CA SER A 118 8.81 -13.36 -28.73
C SER A 118 7.75 -13.26 -29.83
N ARG A 119 7.15 -14.39 -30.20
CA ARG A 119 6.03 -14.42 -31.14
C ARG A 119 4.69 -14.53 -30.44
N ASP A 120 4.63 -15.27 -29.34
CA ASP A 120 3.40 -15.54 -28.61
C ASP A 120 3.17 -14.54 -27.44
N PRO A 121 1.93 -14.08 -27.22
CA PRO A 121 1.63 -13.18 -26.10
C PRO A 121 1.92 -13.79 -24.72
N CYS A 122 1.81 -15.11 -24.53
CA CYS A 122 2.10 -15.74 -23.24
C CYS A 122 3.61 -15.77 -22.96
N GLU A 123 4.43 -15.90 -24.01
CA GLU A 123 5.87 -15.75 -23.89
C GLU A 123 6.25 -14.31 -23.52
N THR A 124 5.65 -13.31 -24.20
CA THR A 124 5.84 -11.90 -23.86
C THR A 124 5.49 -11.61 -22.41
N ASP A 125 4.34 -12.10 -21.93
CA ASP A 125 3.95 -11.98 -20.52
C ASP A 125 5.00 -12.58 -19.57
N SER A 126 5.50 -13.78 -19.88
CA SER A 126 6.52 -14.46 -19.07
C SER A 126 7.83 -13.67 -19.01
N ILE A 127 8.25 -13.05 -20.12
CA ILE A 127 9.43 -12.17 -20.18
C ILE A 127 9.21 -10.93 -19.32
N LEU A 128 8.05 -10.27 -19.46
CA LEU A 128 7.73 -9.04 -18.70
C LEU A 128 7.61 -9.30 -17.20
N PHE A 129 7.03 -10.43 -16.83
CA PHE A 129 6.95 -10.86 -15.44
C PHE A 129 8.35 -11.18 -14.88
N GLY A 130 9.18 -11.91 -15.63
CA GLY A 130 10.57 -12.18 -15.27
C GLY A 130 11.38 -10.89 -15.08
N ALA A 131 11.19 -9.91 -15.96
CA ALA A 131 11.80 -8.59 -15.84
C ALA A 131 11.37 -7.85 -14.57
N ALA A 132 10.08 -7.86 -14.25
CA ALA A 132 9.56 -7.27 -13.01
C ALA A 132 10.11 -7.97 -11.76
N LEU A 133 10.26 -9.30 -11.82
CA LEU A 133 10.84 -10.11 -10.76
C LEU A 133 12.33 -9.78 -10.55
N ALA A 134 13.09 -9.64 -11.63
CA ALA A 134 14.50 -9.22 -11.60
C ALA A 134 14.66 -7.84 -10.96
N VAL A 135 13.82 -6.85 -11.34
CA VAL A 135 13.81 -5.53 -10.69
C VAL A 135 13.57 -5.67 -9.18
N CYS A 136 12.60 -6.49 -8.77
CA CYS A 136 12.31 -6.72 -7.36
C CYS A 136 13.50 -7.33 -6.62
N ARG A 137 14.23 -8.26 -7.24
CA ARG A 137 15.46 -8.87 -6.68
C ARG A 137 16.57 -7.86 -6.51
N ILE A 138 16.87 -7.07 -7.55
CA ILE A 138 17.92 -6.04 -7.53
C ILE A 138 17.64 -4.97 -6.47
N ILE A 139 16.37 -4.61 -6.25
CA ILE A 139 15.97 -3.64 -5.22
C ILE A 139 15.97 -4.26 -3.81
N GLY A 140 16.00 -5.59 -3.69
CA GLY A 140 15.87 -6.30 -2.42
C GLY A 140 14.44 -6.28 -1.86
N ALA A 141 13.43 -6.23 -2.73
CA ALA A 141 12.03 -6.25 -2.33
C ALA A 141 11.61 -7.66 -1.88
N LYS A 142 10.94 -7.76 -0.73
CA LYS A 142 10.44 -9.05 -0.22
C LYS A 142 9.30 -9.57 -1.09
N LEU A 143 9.54 -10.67 -1.80
CA LEU A 143 8.52 -11.39 -2.56
C LEU A 143 7.65 -12.19 -1.60
N SER A 144 6.33 -12.13 -1.80
CA SER A 144 5.39 -12.96 -1.03
C SER A 144 5.04 -14.20 -1.84
N THR A 145 5.14 -15.37 -1.21
CA THR A 145 4.68 -16.63 -1.79
C THR A 145 3.16 -16.59 -1.96
N ALA A 146 2.66 -17.10 -3.09
CA ALA A 146 1.23 -17.28 -3.33
C ALA A 146 0.59 -18.00 -2.13
N GLY A 147 -0.35 -17.34 -1.44
CA GLY A 147 -1.06 -17.90 -0.27
C GLY A 147 -0.94 -17.11 1.04
N ARG A 148 0.06 -16.23 1.21
CA ARG A 148 0.15 -15.37 2.40
C ARG A 148 -0.16 -13.92 2.06
N ALA A 149 -1.44 -13.61 1.94
CA ALA A 149 -1.90 -12.27 2.27
C ALA A 149 -1.76 -12.12 3.79
N THR A 150 -0.56 -11.77 4.26
CA THR A 150 -0.44 -11.22 5.61
C THR A 150 -1.24 -9.92 5.58
N GLY A 151 -2.49 -9.99 6.05
CA GLY A 151 -3.25 -8.80 6.41
C GLY A 151 -2.29 -7.91 7.18
N GLN A 152 -2.21 -6.63 6.80
CA GLN A 152 -1.37 -5.67 7.49
C GLN A 152 -1.77 -5.73 8.96
N SER A 153 -1.04 -6.49 9.78
CA SER A 153 -1.24 -6.44 11.21
C SER A 153 -0.93 -4.99 11.54
N SER A 154 -1.85 -4.34 12.22
CA SER A 154 -1.66 -2.97 12.69
C SER A 154 -0.50 -3.01 13.67
N ALA A 155 0.72 -2.93 13.13
CA ALA A 155 1.94 -3.15 13.87
C ALA A 155 1.93 -2.15 15.02
N ILE A 156 1.88 -2.70 16.25
CA ILE A 156 1.79 -1.90 17.46
C ILE A 156 2.98 -0.92 17.42
N PRO A 157 2.74 0.40 17.50
CA PRO A 157 3.81 1.37 17.38
C PRO A 157 4.91 1.11 18.40
N ALA A 158 6.18 1.23 17.98
CA ALA A 158 7.33 0.94 18.84
C ALA A 158 7.35 1.76 20.15
N TRP A 159 6.77 2.96 20.17
CA TRP A 159 6.62 3.74 21.40
C TRP A 159 5.70 3.08 22.42
N ARG A 160 4.64 2.40 21.98
CA ARG A 160 3.66 1.74 22.85
C ARG A 160 4.29 0.53 23.51
N ILE A 161 4.98 -0.30 22.72
CA ILE A 161 5.75 -1.46 23.21
C ILE A 161 6.73 -1.03 24.30
N ARG A 162 7.54 0.01 24.06
CA ARG A 162 8.51 0.52 25.05
C ARG A 162 7.87 0.96 26.37
N ILE A 163 6.69 1.58 26.34
CA ILE A 163 6.01 2.02 27.57
C ILE A 163 5.38 0.83 28.29
N GLU A 164 4.77 -0.10 27.56
CA GLU A 164 4.20 -1.33 28.12
C GLU A 164 5.28 -2.20 28.78
N GLU A 165 6.47 -2.32 28.17
CA GLU A 165 7.62 -3.00 28.79
C GLU A 165 8.08 -2.32 30.09
N ARG A 166 8.10 -0.99 30.14
CA ARG A 166 8.43 -0.24 31.38
C ARG A 166 7.41 -0.51 32.47
N ILE A 167 6.11 -0.53 32.13
CA ILE A 167 5.04 -0.88 33.05
C ILE A 167 5.22 -2.31 33.56
N ALA A 168 5.50 -3.27 32.67
CA ALA A 168 5.72 -4.67 33.04
C ALA A 168 6.91 -4.84 33.99
N LYS A 169 8.05 -4.22 33.69
CA LYS A 169 9.24 -4.23 34.56
C LYS A 169 8.95 -3.62 35.94
N ALA A 170 8.21 -2.50 36.00
CA ALA A 170 7.82 -1.88 37.26
C ALA A 170 6.85 -2.74 38.08
N ARG A 171 5.86 -3.39 37.44
CA ARG A 171 4.95 -4.34 38.11
C ARG A 171 5.72 -5.54 38.69
N ALA A 172 6.65 -6.10 37.92
CA ALA A 172 7.51 -7.19 38.38
C ALA A 172 8.37 -6.78 39.58
N LEU A 173 8.89 -5.54 39.58
CA LEU A 173 9.65 -5.00 40.71
C LEU A 173 8.76 -4.81 41.94
N ILE A 174 7.56 -4.22 41.80
CA ILE A 174 6.59 -4.09 42.90
C ILE A 174 6.31 -5.46 43.53
N GLY A 175 6.04 -6.49 42.71
CA GLY A 175 5.80 -7.84 43.23
C GLY A 175 6.96 -8.37 44.07
N ARG A 176 8.21 -8.14 43.65
CA ARG A 176 9.41 -8.54 44.41
C ARG A 176 9.58 -7.74 45.71
N LEU A 177 9.29 -6.44 45.69
CA LEU A 177 9.33 -5.59 46.89
C LEU A 177 8.27 -6.01 47.91
N ILE A 178 7.06 -6.37 47.45
CA ILE A 178 5.99 -6.90 48.30
C ILE A 178 6.42 -8.24 48.91
N CYS A 179 6.97 -9.18 48.13
CA CYS A 179 7.45 -10.46 48.66
C CYS A 179 8.53 -10.28 49.73
N PHE A 180 9.47 -9.34 49.55
CA PHE A 180 10.48 -9.03 50.56
C PHE A 180 9.85 -8.46 51.83
N ARG A 181 8.89 -7.53 51.69
CA ARG A 181 8.13 -6.96 52.81
C ARG A 181 7.36 -8.03 53.60
N SER A 182 6.86 -9.06 52.93
CA SER A 182 6.19 -10.21 53.56
C SER A 182 7.15 -11.21 54.24
N GLY A 183 8.46 -10.91 54.32
CA GLY A 183 9.45 -11.74 55.03
C GLY A 183 10.21 -12.74 54.14
N ASN A 184 10.08 -12.68 52.81
CA ASN A 184 10.79 -13.60 51.92
C ASN A 184 12.22 -13.11 51.62
N ASN A 185 13.19 -13.72 52.31
CA ASN A 185 14.61 -13.37 52.23
C ASN A 185 15.44 -14.24 51.27
N ARG A 186 14.83 -14.84 50.24
CA ARG A 186 15.57 -15.59 49.23
C ARG A 186 16.65 -14.70 48.55
N PRO A 187 17.88 -15.19 48.33
CA PRO A 187 18.99 -14.38 47.81
C PRO A 187 18.68 -13.62 46.51
N ARG A 188 17.88 -14.21 45.61
CA ARG A 188 17.44 -13.57 44.36
C ARG A 188 16.55 -12.35 44.58
N ILE A 189 15.68 -12.38 45.59
CA ILE A 189 14.79 -11.27 45.96
C ILE A 189 15.62 -10.17 46.60
N VAL A 190 16.46 -10.51 47.60
CA VAL A 190 17.36 -9.58 48.28
C VAL A 190 18.29 -8.85 47.28
N ARG A 191 18.86 -9.58 46.32
CA ARG A 191 19.67 -8.97 45.23
C ARG A 191 18.87 -7.98 44.40
N THR A 192 17.61 -8.33 44.06
CA THR A 192 16.75 -7.42 43.29
C THR A 192 16.38 -6.17 44.08
N VAL A 193 16.07 -6.31 45.37
CA VAL A 193 15.76 -5.18 46.25
C VAL A 193 16.99 -4.27 46.39
N ARG A 194 18.19 -4.84 46.60
CA ARG A 194 19.45 -4.07 46.65
C ARG A 194 19.69 -3.29 45.36
N MET A 195 19.44 -3.90 44.20
CA MET A 195 19.54 -3.22 42.90
C MET A 195 18.47 -2.12 42.74
N ALA A 196 17.28 -2.29 43.31
CA ALA A 196 16.20 -1.31 43.23
C ALA A 196 16.50 0.00 43.98
N PHE A 197 17.36 -0.10 45.00
CA PHE A 197 17.91 1.00 45.80
C PHE A 197 19.39 1.30 45.46
N ALA A 198 19.94 0.72 44.39
CA ALA A 198 21.32 1.01 43.99
C ALA A 198 21.46 2.50 43.63
N GLY A 199 22.48 3.16 44.20
CA GLY A 199 22.66 4.61 44.06
C GLY A 199 21.80 5.46 45.00
N THR A 200 21.00 4.85 45.87
CA THR A 200 20.34 5.53 47.00
C THR A 200 21.07 5.17 48.29
N ASN A 201 21.16 6.09 49.26
CA ASN A 201 21.84 5.88 50.55
C ASN A 201 21.06 4.96 51.52
N VAL A 202 20.31 3.99 50.97
CA VAL A 202 19.42 3.09 51.70
C VAL A 202 20.09 1.73 51.85
N SER A 203 20.37 1.35 53.10
CA SER A 203 20.85 0.01 53.44
C SER A 203 19.70 -0.85 53.94
N LEU A 204 19.72 -2.14 53.57
CA LEU A 204 18.70 -3.12 53.96
C LEU A 204 18.71 -3.42 55.47
N SER A 205 19.77 -3.04 56.17
CA SER A 205 19.92 -3.21 57.62
C SER A 205 19.39 -2.02 58.42
N GLN A 206 18.93 -0.94 57.77
CA GLN A 206 18.39 0.22 58.46
C GLN A 206 17.01 -0.10 59.09
N PRO A 207 16.68 0.45 60.27
CA PRO A 207 15.39 0.20 60.93
C PRO A 207 14.19 0.76 60.14
N ASP A 208 14.40 1.77 59.30
CA ASP A 208 13.38 2.45 58.51
C ASP A 208 13.12 1.82 57.12
N ILE A 209 13.75 0.66 56.84
CA ILE A 209 13.68 0.02 55.51
C ILE A 209 12.25 -0.31 55.07
N MET A 210 11.35 -0.65 56.00
CA MET A 210 9.95 -0.97 55.69
C MET A 210 9.17 0.24 55.19
N GLN A 211 9.47 1.43 55.73
CA GLN A 211 8.87 2.69 55.28
C GLN A 211 9.40 3.05 53.89
N LYS A 212 10.73 2.99 53.69
CA LYS A 212 11.37 3.24 52.40
C LYS A 212 10.91 2.27 51.29
N LEU A 213 10.63 1.02 51.64
CA LEU A 213 10.02 0.05 50.73
C LEU A 213 8.62 0.47 50.30
N THR A 214 7.82 1.01 51.23
CA THR A 214 6.46 1.47 50.95
C THR A 214 6.49 2.68 50.03
N GLU A 215 7.33 3.68 50.32
CA GLU A 215 7.55 4.84 49.48
C GLU A 215 7.98 4.43 48.07
N ARG A 216 8.93 3.49 47.96
CA ARG A 216 9.40 2.98 46.67
C ARG A 216 8.32 2.24 45.88
N ILE A 217 7.45 1.49 46.55
CA ILE A 217 6.31 0.82 45.92
C ILE A 217 5.33 1.88 45.39
N ASP A 218 5.03 2.91 46.16
CA ASP A 218 4.09 3.95 45.77
C ASP A 218 4.64 4.82 44.63
N ASP A 219 5.93 5.16 44.64
CA ASP A 219 6.62 5.79 43.50
C ASP A 219 6.43 4.97 42.21
N LEU A 220 6.61 3.65 42.28
CA LEU A 220 6.45 2.77 41.12
C LEU A 220 4.99 2.72 40.65
N LYS A 221 4.02 2.71 41.58
CA LYS A 221 2.58 2.80 41.24
C LYS A 221 2.26 4.13 40.54
N GLN A 222 2.76 5.25 41.06
CA GLN A 222 2.59 6.58 40.46
C GLN A 222 3.19 6.62 39.05
N ARG A 223 4.39 6.07 38.85
CA ARG A 223 5.03 5.97 37.52
C ARG A 223 4.22 5.10 36.55
N ILE A 224 3.68 3.96 37.00
CA ILE A 224 2.80 3.12 36.18
C ILE A 224 1.56 3.91 35.76
N ALA A 225 0.91 4.63 36.67
CA ALA A 225 -0.25 5.46 36.36
C ALA A 225 0.10 6.56 35.33
N ALA A 226 1.22 7.25 35.51
CA ALA A 226 1.70 8.28 34.59
C ALA A 226 2.01 7.70 33.19
N TRP A 227 2.63 6.52 33.12
CA TRP A 227 2.88 5.82 31.85
C TRP A 227 1.59 5.36 31.18
N GLY A 228 0.61 4.86 31.94
CA GLY A 228 -0.73 4.53 31.43
C GLY A 228 -1.42 5.76 30.83
N LYS A 229 -1.40 6.90 31.53
CA LYS A 229 -1.93 8.17 31.00
C LYS A 229 -1.17 8.64 29.76
N ARG A 230 0.13 8.38 29.67
CA ARG A 230 0.93 8.69 28.46
C ARG A 230 0.48 7.83 27.27
N ILE A 231 0.23 6.53 27.47
CA ILE A 231 -0.32 5.67 26.41
C ILE A 231 -1.65 6.22 25.93
N TRP A 232 -2.57 6.50 26.86
CA TRP A 232 -3.89 7.04 26.53
C TRP A 232 -3.81 8.33 25.69
N ARG A 233 -3.02 9.33 26.14
CA ARG A 233 -2.83 10.59 25.41
C ARG A 233 -2.25 10.40 24.00
N TYR A 234 -1.32 9.48 23.84
CA TYR A 234 -0.67 9.25 22.54
C TYR A 234 -1.59 8.50 21.57
N THR A 235 -2.33 7.51 22.07
CA THR A 235 -3.37 6.83 21.30
C THR A 235 -4.44 7.81 20.86
N GLU A 236 -4.95 8.63 21.77
CA GLU A 236 -5.97 9.63 21.48
C GLU A 236 -5.48 10.65 20.44
N ARG A 237 -4.27 11.19 20.61
CA ARG A 237 -3.66 12.09 19.62
C ARG A 237 -3.56 11.43 18.25
N SER A 238 -3.14 10.17 18.18
CA SER A 238 -3.04 9.42 16.93
C SER A 238 -4.41 9.22 16.29
N THR A 239 -5.43 8.88 17.08
CA THR A 239 -6.81 8.72 16.61
C THR A 239 -7.35 10.04 16.08
N ARG A 240 -7.22 11.14 16.83
CA ARG A 240 -7.64 12.48 16.40
C ARG A 240 -6.95 12.92 15.12
N PHE A 241 -5.63 12.72 15.01
CA PHE A 241 -4.89 13.02 13.79
C PHE A 241 -5.44 12.24 12.58
N ASN A 242 -5.67 10.93 12.74
CA ASN A 242 -6.23 10.10 11.68
C ASN A 242 -7.65 10.50 11.30
N GLN A 243 -8.50 10.81 12.29
CA GLN A 243 -9.87 11.28 12.08
C GLN A 243 -9.90 12.63 11.36
N ASN A 244 -9.08 13.60 11.79
CA ASN A 244 -8.98 14.92 11.15
C ASN A 244 -8.47 14.80 9.70
N ARG A 245 -7.47 13.96 9.46
CA ARG A 245 -6.99 13.69 8.10
C ARG A 245 -8.08 13.05 7.24
N LEU A 246 -8.81 12.08 7.79
CA LEU A 246 -9.92 11.44 7.09
C LEU A 246 -11.07 12.43 6.83
N PHE A 247 -11.37 13.34 7.76
CA PHE A 247 -12.33 14.41 7.57
C PHE A 247 -11.95 15.32 6.40
N GLN A 248 -10.68 15.71 6.30
CA GLN A 248 -10.21 16.56 5.19
C GLN A 248 -10.26 15.85 3.84
N SER A 249 -9.91 14.56 3.79
CA SER A 249 -9.84 13.80 2.53
C SER A 249 -11.15 13.14 2.08
N ASP A 250 -11.93 12.59 3.02
CA ASP A 250 -13.13 11.78 2.79
C ASP A 250 -14.06 11.79 4.04
N GLN A 251 -14.83 12.85 4.17
CA GLN A 251 -15.78 13.05 5.28
C GLN A 251 -16.77 11.89 5.41
N LYS A 252 -17.25 11.35 4.27
CA LYS A 252 -18.22 10.26 4.24
C LYS A 252 -17.66 9.00 4.91
N ARG A 253 -16.39 8.68 4.67
CA ARG A 253 -15.73 7.56 5.37
C ARG A 253 -15.61 7.78 6.86
N LEU A 254 -15.32 9.00 7.31
CA LEU A 254 -15.26 9.30 8.75
C LEU A 254 -16.63 9.08 9.40
N TYR A 255 -17.69 9.69 8.87
CA TYR A 255 -19.03 9.53 9.43
C TYR A 255 -19.48 8.07 9.43
N LYS A 256 -19.22 7.32 8.36
CA LYS A 256 -19.48 5.87 8.34
C LYS A 256 -18.72 5.12 9.44
N SER A 257 -17.47 5.48 9.71
CA SER A 257 -16.68 4.85 10.77
C SER A 257 -17.19 5.17 12.18
N LEU A 258 -17.83 6.33 12.36
CA LEU A 258 -18.43 6.76 13.63
C LEU A 258 -19.82 6.14 13.84
N GLU A 259 -20.64 6.08 12.79
CA GLU A 259 -21.98 5.47 12.81
C GLU A 259 -21.94 3.94 12.94
N ARG A 260 -20.87 3.32 12.41
CA ARG A 260 -20.68 1.86 12.45
C ARG A 260 -19.32 1.55 13.06
N PRO A 261 -19.20 1.46 14.40
CA PRO A 261 -17.99 0.98 15.03
C PRO A 261 -17.79 -0.49 14.66
N MET A 262 -17.07 -0.74 13.56
CA MET A 262 -16.56 -2.04 13.11
C MET A 262 -17.44 -3.25 13.48
N VAL A 263 -18.75 -3.17 13.22
CA VAL A 263 -19.60 -4.36 13.26
C VAL A 263 -19.24 -5.11 11.99
N SER A 264 -18.37 -6.12 12.12
CA SER A 264 -18.24 -7.18 11.14
C SER A 264 -19.66 -7.56 10.72
N GLY A 265 -20.02 -7.32 9.46
CA GLY A 265 -21.37 -7.54 8.97
C GLY A 265 -21.87 -8.90 9.45
N THR A 266 -22.94 -8.89 10.23
CA THR A 266 -23.55 -10.07 10.86
C THR A 266 -24.34 -10.93 9.89
N ASP A 267 -24.42 -10.53 8.61
CA ASP A 267 -24.92 -11.42 7.57
C ASP A 267 -23.83 -12.46 7.28
N PRO A 268 -24.09 -13.77 7.46
CA PRO A 268 -23.11 -14.80 7.11
C PRO A 268 -22.76 -14.65 5.64
N ALA A 269 -21.46 -14.55 5.34
CA ALA A 269 -20.99 -14.54 3.97
C ALA A 269 -21.50 -15.82 3.27
N PRO A 270 -22.02 -15.72 2.03
CA PRO A 270 -22.47 -16.90 1.32
C PRO A 270 -21.30 -17.88 1.19
N ASN A 271 -21.58 -19.16 1.38
CA ASN A 271 -20.59 -20.22 1.25
C ASN A 271 -19.97 -20.17 -0.15
N GLN A 272 -18.64 -20.23 -0.22
CA GLN A 272 -17.89 -20.18 -1.47
C GLN A 272 -18.28 -21.32 -2.40
N ALA A 273 -18.47 -22.54 -1.87
CA ALA A 273 -18.83 -23.71 -2.65
C ALA A 273 -20.21 -23.52 -3.32
N ASP A 274 -21.20 -23.06 -2.54
CA ASP A 274 -22.57 -22.86 -3.02
C ASP A 274 -22.63 -21.75 -4.08
N THR A 275 -21.85 -20.68 -3.89
CA THR A 275 -21.77 -19.57 -4.86
C THR A 275 -21.12 -20.03 -6.18
N VAL A 276 -20.05 -20.82 -6.09
CA VAL A 276 -19.39 -21.39 -7.28
C VAL A 276 -20.32 -22.35 -8.00
N ALA A 277 -21.04 -23.22 -7.28
CA ALA A 277 -21.99 -24.16 -7.87
C ALA A 277 -23.12 -23.43 -8.61
N PHE A 278 -23.70 -22.39 -7.98
CA PHE A 278 -24.72 -21.55 -8.59
C PHE A 278 -24.24 -20.93 -9.92
N TRP A 279 -23.10 -20.24 -9.93
CA TRP A 279 -22.60 -19.58 -11.13
C TRP A 279 -22.13 -20.57 -12.20
N ARG A 280 -21.55 -21.70 -11.80
CA ARG A 280 -21.15 -22.76 -12.73
C ARG A 280 -22.36 -23.31 -13.49
N GLY A 281 -23.48 -23.55 -12.81
CA GLY A 281 -24.72 -24.00 -13.47
C GLY A 281 -25.27 -23.00 -14.49
N LEU A 282 -25.11 -21.70 -14.27
CA LEU A 282 -25.56 -20.68 -15.23
C LEU A 282 -24.60 -20.50 -16.42
N TRP A 283 -23.29 -20.55 -16.20
CA TRP A 283 -22.31 -20.08 -17.18
C TRP A 283 -21.41 -21.17 -17.78
N SER A 284 -21.26 -22.32 -17.13
CA SER A 284 -20.36 -23.39 -17.59
C SER A 284 -21.04 -24.46 -18.40
N GLU A 285 -22.38 -24.55 -18.35
CA GLU A 285 -23.13 -25.46 -19.20
C GLU A 285 -23.32 -24.84 -20.58
N PRO A 286 -22.79 -25.44 -21.66
CA PRO A 286 -22.98 -24.92 -23.01
C PRO A 286 -24.44 -25.11 -23.40
N ILE A 287 -25.21 -24.03 -23.36
CA ILE A 287 -26.59 -24.00 -23.87
C ILE A 287 -26.53 -23.69 -25.36
N ASN A 288 -27.02 -24.62 -26.19
CA ASN A 288 -27.22 -24.36 -27.61
C ASN A 288 -28.44 -23.43 -27.76
N HIS A 289 -28.18 -22.14 -27.97
CA HIS A 289 -29.22 -21.20 -28.33
C HIS A 289 -29.55 -21.37 -29.82
N SER A 290 -30.82 -21.68 -30.13
CA SER A 290 -31.31 -21.56 -31.50
C SER A 290 -31.37 -20.08 -31.85
N GLU A 291 -30.70 -19.65 -32.92
CA GLU A 291 -30.86 -18.28 -33.42
C GLU A 291 -32.33 -18.04 -33.75
N GLY A 292 -32.91 -17.01 -33.13
CA GLY A 292 -34.31 -16.65 -33.36
C GLY A 292 -34.45 -15.77 -34.61
N PRO A 293 -35.65 -15.63 -35.18
CA PRO A 293 -35.91 -14.82 -36.39
C PRO A 293 -35.47 -13.34 -36.27
N TRP A 294 -35.24 -12.86 -35.04
CA TRP A 294 -34.78 -11.51 -34.78
C TRP A 294 -33.35 -11.25 -35.28
N THR A 295 -32.49 -12.26 -35.42
CA THR A 295 -31.12 -12.06 -35.96
C THR A 295 -31.17 -11.64 -37.42
N GLU A 296 -32.08 -12.20 -38.21
CA GLU A 296 -32.33 -11.81 -39.61
C GLU A 296 -32.91 -10.40 -39.72
N VAL A 297 -33.83 -10.05 -38.81
CA VAL A 297 -34.39 -8.69 -38.71
C VAL A 297 -33.29 -7.67 -38.39
N VAL A 298 -32.41 -7.97 -37.43
CA VAL A 298 -31.28 -7.08 -37.09
C VAL A 298 -30.28 -7.02 -38.25
N ALA A 299 -29.97 -8.15 -38.90
CA ALA A 299 -29.07 -8.19 -40.04
C ALA A 299 -29.58 -7.32 -41.21
N SER A 300 -30.88 -7.39 -41.52
CA SER A 300 -31.49 -6.56 -42.56
C SER A 300 -31.50 -5.07 -42.21
N GLN A 301 -31.75 -4.71 -40.94
CA GLN A 301 -31.65 -3.33 -40.46
C GLN A 301 -30.19 -2.81 -40.54
N CYS A 302 -29.22 -3.65 -40.20
CA CYS A 302 -27.80 -3.32 -40.26
C CYS A 302 -27.21 -3.33 -41.67
N ALA A 303 -27.88 -3.90 -42.68
CA ALA A 303 -27.39 -3.95 -44.06
C ALA A 303 -27.18 -2.56 -44.68
N SER A 304 -27.87 -1.54 -44.18
CA SER A 304 -27.73 -0.15 -44.59
C SER A 304 -26.57 0.59 -43.89
N ILE A 305 -25.99 -0.01 -42.84
CA ILE A 305 -24.94 0.61 -42.03
C ILE A 305 -23.59 0.37 -42.71
N THR A 306 -22.82 1.44 -42.90
CA THR A 306 -21.46 1.35 -43.44
C THR A 306 -20.59 0.53 -42.48
N PRO A 307 -19.87 -0.50 -42.96
CA PRO A 307 -18.97 -1.28 -42.11
C PRO A 307 -17.91 -0.37 -41.50
N MET A 308 -17.53 -0.67 -40.26
CA MET A 308 -16.46 0.04 -39.57
C MET A 308 -15.14 -0.16 -40.33
N ASP A 309 -14.34 0.91 -40.42
CA ASP A 309 -12.99 0.85 -40.98
C ASP A 309 -12.13 -0.19 -40.25
N PRO A 310 -11.15 -0.81 -40.94
CA PRO A 310 -10.26 -1.78 -40.33
C PRO A 310 -9.52 -1.15 -39.14
N VAL A 311 -9.64 -1.78 -37.98
CA VAL A 311 -8.97 -1.34 -36.75
C VAL A 311 -7.50 -1.73 -36.84
N ILE A 312 -6.63 -0.72 -36.77
CA ILE A 312 -5.18 -0.89 -36.72
C ILE A 312 -4.71 -0.47 -35.33
N ILE A 313 -4.10 -1.41 -34.60
CA ILE A 313 -3.54 -1.20 -33.27
C ILE A 313 -2.09 -0.76 -33.44
N THR A 314 -1.81 0.50 -33.10
CA THR A 314 -0.48 1.09 -33.18
C THR A 314 0.27 1.01 -31.85
N THR A 315 1.57 1.28 -31.88
CA THR A 315 2.38 1.39 -30.64
C THR A 315 1.89 2.53 -29.75
N ASP A 316 1.45 3.64 -30.35
CA ASP A 316 0.92 4.80 -29.61
C ASP A 316 -0.38 4.47 -28.88
N ASP A 317 -1.24 3.63 -29.47
CA ASP A 317 -2.46 3.16 -28.82
C ASP A 317 -2.16 2.38 -27.54
N VAL A 318 -1.17 1.48 -27.60
CA VAL A 318 -0.72 0.70 -26.44
C VAL A 318 -0.10 1.62 -25.40
N ALA A 319 0.77 2.54 -25.81
CA ALA A 319 1.42 3.49 -24.92
C ALA A 319 0.39 4.38 -24.19
N GLU A 320 -0.61 4.90 -24.91
CA GLU A 320 -1.66 5.75 -24.36
C GLU A 320 -2.60 4.97 -23.42
N ALA A 321 -2.99 3.74 -23.79
CA ALA A 321 -3.79 2.86 -22.95
C ALA A 321 -3.07 2.54 -21.62
N VAL A 322 -1.79 2.17 -21.71
CA VAL A 322 -0.96 1.87 -20.54
C VAL A 322 -0.77 3.13 -19.69
N ARG A 323 -0.53 4.31 -20.30
CA ARG A 323 -0.35 5.59 -19.59
C ARG A 323 -1.57 5.96 -18.74
N ARG A 324 -2.78 5.80 -19.27
CA ARG A 324 -4.05 6.11 -18.58
C ARG A 324 -4.34 5.16 -17.42
N ALA A 325 -3.86 3.92 -17.47
CA ALA A 325 -4.14 2.93 -16.44
C ALA A 325 -3.45 3.27 -15.09
N PRO A 326 -4.12 3.16 -13.93
CA PRO A 326 -3.50 3.41 -12.64
C PRO A 326 -2.47 2.31 -12.28
N ASN A 327 -1.27 2.74 -11.88
CA ASN A 327 -0.08 1.87 -11.68
C ASN A 327 -0.34 0.59 -10.88
N TRP A 328 -1.07 0.70 -9.77
CA TRP A 328 -1.23 -0.38 -8.78
C TRP A 328 -2.67 -0.89 -8.69
N LYS A 329 -3.42 -0.83 -9.80
CA LYS A 329 -4.69 -1.55 -9.89
C LYS A 329 -4.44 -3.06 -9.79
N SER A 330 -5.44 -3.80 -9.30
CA SER A 330 -5.36 -5.26 -9.19
C SER A 330 -4.91 -5.85 -10.53
N PRO A 331 -3.89 -6.74 -10.53
CA PRO A 331 -3.41 -7.39 -11.74
C PRO A 331 -4.37 -8.50 -12.16
N GLY A 332 -4.19 -9.02 -13.37
CA GLY A 332 -4.93 -10.16 -13.88
C GLY A 332 -4.40 -11.49 -13.34
N LEU A 333 -4.64 -12.57 -14.09
CA LEU A 333 -4.09 -13.90 -13.82
C LEU A 333 -2.56 -13.94 -13.93
N ASP A 334 -2.00 -13.05 -14.75
CA ASP A 334 -0.56 -12.83 -14.93
C ASP A 334 0.16 -12.32 -13.67
N GLY A 335 -0.57 -11.68 -12.75
CA GLY A 335 0.01 -11.01 -11.59
C GLY A 335 0.82 -9.76 -11.92
N LEU A 336 0.78 -9.28 -13.18
CA LEU A 336 1.55 -8.13 -13.64
C LEU A 336 0.75 -6.83 -13.48
N HIS A 337 1.31 -5.89 -12.72
CA HIS A 337 0.70 -4.57 -12.55
C HIS A 337 1.04 -3.62 -13.72
N HIS A 338 0.11 -2.71 -14.05
CA HIS A 338 0.31 -1.63 -15.04
C HIS A 338 1.58 -0.80 -14.81
N TYR A 339 2.03 -0.69 -13.56
CA TYR A 339 3.30 -0.05 -13.23
C TYR A 339 4.47 -0.57 -14.07
N TRP A 340 4.56 -1.89 -14.26
CA TRP A 340 5.64 -2.53 -15.00
C TRP A 340 5.53 -2.27 -16.50
N LEU A 341 4.32 -2.38 -17.06
CA LEU A 341 4.05 -2.06 -18.46
C LEU A 341 4.39 -0.60 -18.80
N LYS A 342 4.19 0.34 -17.86
CA LYS A 342 4.64 1.74 -18.03
C LYS A 342 6.16 1.89 -18.01
N GLY A 343 6.84 1.06 -17.24
CA GLY A 343 8.29 1.10 -17.09
C GLY A 343 9.01 0.47 -18.27
N PHE A 344 8.48 -0.62 -18.80
CA PHE A 344 9.05 -1.38 -19.91
C PHE A 344 8.55 -0.88 -21.26
N VAL A 345 8.93 0.34 -21.64
CA VAL A 345 8.44 1.00 -22.86
C VAL A 345 8.75 0.20 -24.13
N VAL A 346 9.84 -0.57 -24.14
CA VAL A 346 10.22 -1.40 -25.30
C VAL A 346 9.20 -2.49 -25.62
N CYS A 347 8.32 -2.87 -24.68
CA CYS A 347 7.31 -3.89 -24.93
C CYS A 347 6.11 -3.36 -25.72
N HIS A 348 5.90 -2.05 -25.81
CA HIS A 348 4.71 -1.46 -26.44
C HIS A 348 4.65 -1.80 -27.93
N THR A 349 5.79 -1.82 -28.60
CA THR A 349 5.90 -2.18 -30.04
C THR A 349 5.53 -3.64 -30.27
N VAL A 350 6.06 -4.55 -29.43
CA VAL A 350 5.81 -5.99 -29.52
C VAL A 350 4.36 -6.32 -29.19
N LEU A 351 3.80 -5.70 -28.14
CA LEU A 351 2.39 -5.87 -27.77
C LEU A 351 1.45 -5.37 -28.87
N ALA A 352 1.73 -4.21 -29.48
CA ALA A 352 0.91 -3.69 -30.58
C ALA A 352 0.87 -4.68 -31.76
N ARG A 353 2.04 -5.19 -32.17
CA ARG A 353 2.14 -6.24 -33.21
C ARG A 353 1.32 -7.48 -32.84
N GLN A 354 1.52 -8.00 -31.64
CA GLN A 354 0.84 -9.21 -31.18
C GLN A 354 -0.69 -9.04 -31.07
N PHE A 355 -1.16 -7.87 -30.63
CA PHE A 355 -2.59 -7.56 -30.59
C PHE A 355 -3.19 -7.46 -31.99
N GLN A 356 -2.46 -6.84 -32.93
CA GLN A 356 -2.91 -6.79 -34.32
C GLN A 356 -2.97 -8.19 -34.95
N GLU A 357 -1.96 -9.03 -34.71
CA GLU A 357 -1.94 -10.43 -35.18
C GLU A 357 -3.13 -11.22 -34.63
N ALA A 358 -3.43 -11.09 -33.34
CA ALA A 358 -4.57 -11.75 -32.71
C ALA A 358 -5.91 -11.29 -33.30
N LEU A 359 -6.04 -9.98 -33.59
CA LEU A 359 -7.22 -9.41 -34.24
C LEU A 359 -7.39 -9.95 -35.68
N ASN A 360 -6.30 -10.04 -36.44
CA ASN A 360 -6.30 -10.57 -37.81
C ASN A 360 -6.63 -12.07 -37.85
N GLN A 361 -6.10 -12.85 -36.90
CA GLN A 361 -6.34 -14.29 -36.79
C GLN A 361 -7.71 -14.63 -36.19
N LYS A 362 -8.43 -13.64 -35.64
CA LYS A 362 -9.69 -13.82 -34.89
C LYS A 362 -9.58 -14.85 -33.77
N SER A 363 -8.39 -14.97 -33.19
CA SER A 363 -8.07 -15.93 -32.14
C SER A 363 -7.32 -15.22 -31.03
N LEU A 364 -7.83 -15.33 -29.80
CA LEU A 364 -7.25 -14.72 -28.62
C LEU A 364 -6.68 -15.81 -27.70
N PRO A 365 -5.43 -15.65 -27.22
CA PRO A 365 -4.87 -16.53 -26.21
C PRO A 365 -5.75 -16.66 -24.97
N SER A 366 -5.73 -17.83 -24.33
CA SER A 366 -6.47 -18.10 -23.09
C SER A 366 -6.16 -17.10 -21.98
N LEU A 367 -4.94 -16.55 -21.96
CA LEU A 367 -4.52 -15.51 -21.02
C LEU A 367 -5.42 -14.26 -21.07
N PHE A 368 -5.92 -13.88 -22.25
CA PHE A 368 -6.80 -12.71 -22.41
C PHE A 368 -8.28 -13.02 -22.19
N THR A 369 -8.68 -14.28 -22.31
CA THR A 369 -10.08 -14.71 -22.21
C THR A 369 -10.43 -15.29 -20.84
N THR A 370 -9.42 -15.51 -19.99
CA THR A 370 -9.58 -15.97 -18.61
C THR A 370 -9.34 -14.82 -17.62
N GLY A 371 -10.05 -14.84 -16.48
CA GLY A 371 -9.96 -13.76 -15.49
C GLY A 371 -10.16 -14.24 -14.05
N ILE A 372 -9.75 -13.42 -13.09
CA ILE A 372 -9.97 -13.67 -11.66
C ILE A 372 -11.29 -13.02 -11.22
N THR A 373 -12.21 -13.85 -10.72
CA THR A 373 -13.47 -13.37 -10.16
C THR A 373 -13.34 -13.14 -8.66
N HIS A 374 -13.55 -11.89 -8.23
CA HIS A 374 -13.66 -11.54 -6.81
C HIS A 374 -15.12 -11.28 -6.45
N LEU A 375 -15.65 -12.06 -5.51
CA LEU A 375 -16.97 -11.81 -4.91
C LEU A 375 -16.84 -10.68 -3.89
N VAL A 376 -17.30 -9.49 -4.27
CA VAL A 376 -17.35 -8.34 -3.37
C VAL A 376 -18.79 -8.14 -2.93
N PRO A 377 -19.12 -8.32 -1.63
CA PRO A 377 -20.45 -8.04 -1.13
C PRO A 377 -20.82 -6.59 -1.42
N LYS A 378 -22.01 -6.37 -1.98
CA LYS A 378 -22.57 -5.02 -2.07
C LYS A 378 -23.05 -4.64 -0.68
N ASP A 379 -22.48 -3.59 -0.09
CA ASP A 379 -23.05 -3.00 1.11
C ASP A 379 -24.52 -2.64 0.85
N LYS A 380 -25.42 -2.96 1.79
CA LYS A 380 -26.88 -2.67 1.73
C LYS A 380 -27.21 -1.16 1.55
N GLU A 381 -26.20 -0.29 1.52
CA GLU A 381 -26.30 1.17 1.37
C GLU A 381 -25.68 1.76 0.09
N ASP A 382 -25.37 0.96 -0.94
CA ASP A 382 -25.01 1.51 -2.26
C ASP A 382 -26.22 2.10 -3.04
N LYS A 383 -27.24 2.58 -2.30
CA LYS A 383 -28.41 3.30 -2.83
C LYS A 383 -28.04 4.69 -3.36
N SER A 384 -26.89 5.26 -2.97
CA SER A 384 -26.43 6.56 -3.50
C SER A 384 -25.96 6.52 -4.95
N ARG A 385 -25.62 5.34 -5.49
CA ARG A 385 -25.27 5.19 -6.92
C ARG A 385 -26.48 4.95 -7.83
N ARG A 386 -27.61 4.49 -7.27
CA ARG A 386 -28.85 4.25 -8.04
C ARG A 386 -29.54 5.55 -8.49
N LYS A 387 -29.37 6.65 -7.76
CA LYS A 387 -30.00 7.94 -8.10
C LYS A 387 -29.49 8.63 -9.36
N LYS A 388 -28.43 8.14 -10.01
CA LYS A 388 -27.88 8.80 -11.22
C LYS A 388 -28.47 8.31 -12.55
N TRP A 389 -29.41 7.36 -12.50
CA TRP A 389 -30.05 6.79 -13.71
C TRP A 389 -31.54 7.12 -13.84
N ASP A 390 -32.18 7.67 -12.80
CA ASP A 390 -33.62 7.96 -12.83
C ASP A 390 -33.97 9.43 -13.12
N ASP A 391 -33.01 10.35 -13.15
CA ASP A 391 -33.25 11.76 -13.52
C ASP A 391 -32.96 11.98 -15.02
N GLY A 392 -33.72 11.28 -15.84
CA GLY A 392 -33.66 11.33 -17.30
C GLY A 392 -35.00 10.92 -17.92
N LYS A 393 -36.07 11.61 -17.53
CA LYS A 393 -37.32 11.73 -18.30
C LYS A 393 -37.77 13.18 -18.31
#